data_AF-A0A2V4E4Y4-F1
#
_entry.id   AF-A0A2V4E4Y4-F1
#
_cell.length_a   1.000
_cell.length_b   1.000
_cell.length_c   1.000
_cell.angle_alpha   90.00
_cell.angle_beta   90.00
_cell.angle_gamma   90.00
#
_symmetry.space_group_name_H-M   'P 1'
#
loop_
_entity.id
_entity.type
_entity.pdbx_description
1 polymer ?
#
loop_
_entity_poly.entity_id
_entity_poly.type
_entity_poly.pdbx_seq_one_letter_code
_entity_poly.pdbx_strand_id
1 'polypeptide(L)'
;MKRNKKYIALIFLCTAIPIYFFLLIMIFSVMISLCFYIIKGNFVFYTENIYTASKLAFFLGIPAGIVFWIGECRRLGIKIFGK
;
A
#
# COMPACT_ATOMS: atom_id res chain seq x y z
N MET A 1 -9.65 0.47 -27.66
CA MET A 1 -10.15 0.27 -26.28
C MET A 1 -9.18 -0.44 -25.31
N LYS A 2 -8.33 -1.40 -25.73
CA LYS A 2 -7.40 -2.12 -24.81
C LYS A 2 -6.37 -1.21 -24.09
N ARG A 3 -5.97 -0.10 -24.74
CA ARG A 3 -5.00 0.87 -24.18
C ARG A 3 -5.53 1.61 -22.94
N ASN A 4 -6.84 1.88 -22.86
CA ASN A 4 -7.43 2.53 -21.69
C ASN A 4 -7.52 1.57 -20.50
N LYS A 5 -7.80 0.29 -20.76
CA LYS A 5 -7.89 -0.75 -19.70
C LYS A 5 -6.58 -0.91 -18.93
N LYS A 6 -5.40 -0.81 -19.59
CA LYS A 6 -4.10 -0.91 -18.90
C LYS A 6 -3.83 0.27 -17.96
N TYR A 7 -4.21 1.49 -18.33
CA TYR A 7 -3.99 2.66 -17.47
C TYR A 7 -5.04 2.76 -16.36
N ILE A 8 -6.26 2.26 -16.58
CA ILE A 8 -7.25 2.09 -15.51
C ILE A 8 -6.72 1.12 -14.45
N ALA A 9 -6.11 0.00 -14.87
CA ALA A 9 -5.49 -0.95 -13.95
C ALA A 9 -4.32 -0.32 -13.16
N LEU A 10 -3.52 0.55 -13.80
CA LEU A 10 -2.45 1.30 -13.12
C LEU A 10 -3.02 2.23 -12.05
N ILE A 11 -4.03 3.04 -12.38
CA ILE A 11 -4.67 3.95 -11.43
C ILE A 11 -5.25 3.17 -10.26
N PHE A 12 -5.91 2.05 -10.52
CA PHE A 12 -6.44 1.16 -9.49
C PHE A 12 -5.34 0.60 -8.58
N LEU A 13 -4.23 0.12 -9.14
CA LEU A 13 -3.10 -0.39 -8.34
C LEU A 13 -2.46 0.73 -7.50
N CYS A 14 -2.29 1.92 -8.06
CA CYS A 14 -1.74 3.08 -7.34
C CYS A 14 -2.65 3.60 -6.22
N THR A 15 -3.94 3.29 -6.22
CA THR A 15 -4.84 3.65 -5.10
C THR A 15 -5.05 2.50 -4.13
N ALA A 16 -5.26 1.28 -4.62
CA ALA A 16 -5.54 0.11 -3.80
C ALA A 16 -4.33 -0.32 -2.95
N ILE A 17 -3.12 -0.29 -3.51
CA ILE A 17 -1.91 -0.74 -2.81
C ILE A 17 -1.58 0.16 -1.61
N PRO A 18 -1.58 1.51 -1.70
CA PRO A 18 -1.44 2.36 -0.52
C PRO A 18 -2.49 2.10 0.56
N ILE A 19 -3.75 1.91 0.20
CA ILE A 19 -4.81 1.62 1.18
C ILE A 19 -4.52 0.29 1.89
N TYR A 20 -4.11 -0.73 1.15
CA TYR A 20 -3.73 -2.02 1.71
C TYR A 20 -2.53 -1.90 2.68
N PHE A 21 -1.48 -1.17 2.29
CA PHE A 21 -0.33 -0.91 3.16
C PHE A 21 -0.72 -0.13 4.42
N PHE A 22 -1.60 0.87 4.29
CA PHE A 22 -2.10 1.62 5.44
C PHE A 22 -2.78 0.69 6.45
N LEU A 23 -3.70 -0.16 5.97
CA LEU A 23 -4.39 -1.13 6.83
C LEU A 23 -3.41 -2.10 7.50
N LEU A 24 -2.43 -2.63 6.75
CA LEU A 24 -1.41 -3.50 7.33
C LEU A 24 -0.59 -2.82 8.42
N ILE A 25 -0.10 -1.60 8.17
CA ILE A 25 0.70 -0.83 9.13
C ILE A 25 -0.14 -0.51 10.38
N MET A 26 -1.41 -0.17 10.21
CA MET A 26 -2.33 0.10 11.31
C MET A 26 -2.59 -1.16 12.15
N ILE A 27 -2.86 -2.30 11.51
CA ILE A 27 -3.03 -3.59 12.22
C ILE A 27 -1.77 -3.92 13.02
N PHE A 28 -0.58 -3.82 12.40
CA PHE A 28 0.69 -4.06 13.09
C PHE A 28 0.89 -3.11 14.27
N SER A 29 0.60 -1.83 14.10
CA SER A 29 0.74 -0.82 15.15
C SER A 29 -0.18 -1.10 16.34
N VAL A 30 -1.42 -1.52 16.08
CA VAL A 30 -2.37 -1.93 17.13
C VAL A 30 -1.90 -3.21 17.82
N MET A 31 -1.42 -4.20 17.07
CA MET A 31 -0.87 -5.44 17.65
C MET A 31 0.33 -5.17 18.56
N ILE A 32 1.26 -4.33 18.13
CA ILE A 32 2.41 -3.91 18.96
C ILE A 32 1.93 -3.20 20.23
N SER A 33 0.96 -2.28 20.10
CA SER A 33 0.38 -1.55 21.24
C SER A 33 -0.32 -2.48 22.23
N LEU A 34 -1.00 -3.52 21.72
CA LEU A 34 -1.64 -4.55 22.53
C LEU A 34 -0.59 -5.39 23.30
N CYS A 35 0.50 -5.78 22.65
CA CYS A 35 1.62 -6.46 23.32
C CYS A 35 2.21 -5.60 24.45
N PHE A 36 2.40 -4.30 24.21
CA PHE A 36 2.87 -3.38 25.24
C PHE A 36 1.87 -3.24 26.40
N TYR A 37 0.58 -3.23 26.11
CA TYR A 37 -0.45 -3.21 27.13
C TYR A 37 -0.42 -4.46 28.02
N ILE A 38 -0.25 -5.65 27.42
CA ILE A 38 -0.16 -6.91 28.18
C ILE A 38 1.08 -6.94 29.09
N ILE A 39 2.22 -6.45 28.61
CA ILE A 39 3.50 -6.54 29.35
C ILE A 39 3.66 -5.42 30.38
N LYS A 40 3.24 -4.19 30.04
CA LYS A 40 3.54 -2.98 30.82
C LYS A 40 2.29 -2.26 31.33
N GLY A 41 1.08 -2.72 31.01
CA GLY A 41 -0.18 -2.07 31.36
C GLY A 41 -0.49 -0.79 30.59
N ASN A 42 0.40 -0.35 29.70
CA ASN A 42 0.27 0.91 28.96
C ASN A 42 -0.04 0.66 27.49
N PHE A 43 -1.17 1.16 27.02
CA PHE A 43 -1.55 1.13 25.61
C PHE A 43 -1.01 2.37 24.90
N VAL A 44 0.05 2.19 24.10
CA VAL A 44 0.78 3.28 23.46
C VAL A 44 0.35 3.41 22.00
N PHE A 45 -0.81 4.05 21.78
CA PHE A 45 -1.32 4.33 20.44
C PHE A 45 -1.80 5.77 20.34
N TYR A 46 -1.16 6.56 19.48
CA TYR A 46 -1.44 7.99 19.34
C TYR A 46 -1.85 8.34 17.91
N THR A 47 -2.40 9.54 17.74
CA THR A 47 -2.75 10.12 16.44
C THR A 47 -1.53 10.24 15.51
N GLU A 48 -0.34 10.45 16.07
CA GLU A 48 0.93 10.45 15.33
C GLU A 48 1.21 9.13 14.60
N ASN A 49 0.76 8.00 15.16
CA ASN A 49 0.92 6.69 14.53
C ASN A 49 0.06 6.60 13.26
N ILE A 50 -1.14 7.21 13.27
CA ILE A 50 -2.04 7.26 12.11
C ILE A 50 -1.44 8.13 11.01
N TYR A 51 -0.87 9.28 11.37
CA TYR A 51 -0.20 10.17 10.42
C TYR A 51 1.02 9.50 9.79
N THR A 52 1.84 8.84 10.62
CA THR A 52 3.02 8.11 10.17
C THR A 52 2.64 6.94 9.26
N ALA A 53 1.61 6.17 9.63
CA ALA A 53 1.08 5.08 8.81
C ALA A 53 0.58 5.59 7.45
N SER A 54 -0.14 6.71 7.43
CA SER A 54 -0.62 7.34 6.19
C SER A 54 0.56 7.73 5.28
N LYS A 55 1.56 8.42 5.83
CA LYS A 55 2.73 8.87 5.06
C LYS A 55 3.52 7.69 4.50
N LEU A 56 3.78 6.67 5.30
CA LEU A 56 4.47 5.45 4.88
C LEU A 56 3.70 4.68 3.82
N ALA A 57 2.37 4.56 3.99
CA ALA A 57 1.51 3.83 3.08
C ALA A 57 1.52 4.43 1.67
N PHE A 58 1.46 5.76 1.54
CA PHE A 58 1.58 6.40 0.22
C PHE A 58 3.00 6.33 -0.34
N PHE A 59 4.01 6.56 0.51
CA PHE A 59 5.42 6.55 0.08
C PHE A 59 5.86 5.18 -0.45
N LEU A 60 5.43 4.08 0.19
CA LEU A 60 5.75 2.72 -0.24
C LEU A 60 4.72 2.16 -1.24
N GLY A 61 3.45 2.47 -1.04
CA GLY A 61 2.36 1.85 -1.79
C GLY A 61 2.27 2.31 -3.24
N ILE A 62 2.56 3.59 -3.54
CA ILE A 62 2.52 4.07 -4.93
C ILE A 62 3.64 3.42 -5.76
N PRO A 63 4.93 3.44 -5.34
CA PRO A 63 5.97 2.70 -6.05
C PRO A 63 5.67 1.21 -6.19
N ALA A 64 5.18 0.56 -5.12
CA ALA A 64 4.80 -0.84 -5.17
C ALA A 64 3.69 -1.12 -6.20
N GLY A 65 2.64 -0.28 -6.26
CA GLY A 65 1.58 -0.38 -7.25
C GLY A 65 2.08 -0.26 -8.69
N ILE A 66 3.03 0.65 -8.95
CA ILE A 66 3.67 0.81 -10.27
C ILE A 66 4.49 -0.44 -10.62
N VAL A 67 5.28 -0.97 -9.68
CA VAL A 67 6.10 -2.18 -9.90
C VAL A 67 5.22 -3.39 -10.18
N PHE A 68 4.14 -3.58 -9.41
CA PHE A 68 3.16 -4.65 -9.66
C PHE A 68 2.53 -4.53 -11.05
N TRP A 69 2.13 -3.31 -11.44
CA TRP A 69 1.56 -3.07 -12.76
C TRP A 69 2.55 -3.39 -13.89
N ILE A 70 3.82 -3.01 -13.77
CA ILE A 70 4.86 -3.33 -14.74
C ILE A 70 5.06 -4.85 -14.83
N GLY A 71 5.15 -5.53 -13.69
CA GLY A 71 5.28 -6.99 -13.62
C GLY A 71 4.12 -7.70 -14.31
N GLU A 72 2.90 -7.26 -14.05
CA GLU A 72 1.70 -7.85 -14.63
C GLU A 72 1.58 -7.57 -16.14
N CYS A 73 1.93 -6.35 -16.58
CA CYS A 73 2.02 -6.04 -18.00
C CYS A 73 3.04 -6.93 -18.72
N ARG A 74 4.21 -7.18 -18.11
CA ARG A 74 5.22 -8.11 -18.66
C ARG A 74 4.70 -9.55 -18.72
N ARG A 75 4.06 -10.03 -17.66
CA ARG A 75 3.46 -11.38 -17.59
C ARG A 75 2.43 -11.61 -18.70
N LEU A 76 1.63 -10.60 -19.00
CA LEU A 76 0.60 -10.64 -20.03
C LEU A 76 1.13 -10.29 -21.44
N GLY A 77 2.43 -10.04 -21.60
CA GLY A 77 3.03 -9.64 -22.89
C GLY A 77 2.56 -8.28 -23.41
N ILE A 78 2.03 -7.41 -22.54
CA ILE A 78 1.51 -6.09 -22.89
C ILE A 78 2.68 -5.11 -23.02
N LYS A 79 2.86 -4.54 -24.22
CA LYS A 79 3.85 -3.47 -24.44
C LYS A 79 3.50 -2.22 -23.63
N ILE A 80 4.43 -1.86 -22.74
CA ILE A 80 4.31 -0.71 -21.83
C ILE A 80 4.71 0.58 -22.59
N PHE A 81 5.82 0.52 -23.32
CA PHE A 81 6.37 1.60 -24.15
C PHE A 81 6.44 1.16 -25.63
N GLY A 82 6.00 2.02 -26.55
CA GLY A 82 6.02 1.76 -28.00
C GLY A 82 4.85 0.94 -28.55
N LYS A 83 4.61 1.04 -29.88
CA LYS A 83 3.67 0.19 -30.64
C LYS A 83 4.21 -1.24 -30.73
#